data_AF-A0A0E0I4Z8-F1
#
_entry.id   AF-A0A0E0I4Z8-F1
#
_cell.length_a   1.000
_cell.length_b   1.000
_cell.length_c   1.000
_cell.angle_alpha   90.00
_cell.angle_beta   90.00
_cell.angle_gamma   90.00
#
_symmetry.space_group_name_H-M   'P 1'
#
loop_
_entity.id
_entity.type
_entity.pdbx_description
1 polymer ?
#
loop_
_entity_poly.entity_id
_entity_poly.type
_entity_poly.pdbx_seq_one_letter_code
_entity_poly.pdbx_strand_id
1 'polypeptide(L)'
;MCQHAQAKLTESDLKELCHTLREVLERIMNVEGAELEILIGLCAQICKVIPEEFVQELEGGQIKKRFMKRLVDALNANMNPGGHCSGIRRVIIELSIYMMECNSHYANCFNELRMMEALSMVEEMPSRAENYRIFLGDVGFMEYSIPLIALVDRAKELMGQQLVNALNAHMNPSVHSPSIRRVIVQHSIYLMEFNSFHVAHASDFSQMLDDGKLSMVTQDSWSTAHYFPLSWLEQNS
;
A
#
# COMPACT_ATOMS: atom_id res chain seq x y z
N MET A 1 -6.77 -26.42 -10.25
CA MET A 1 -6.34 -27.25 -9.11
C MET A 1 -7.55 -27.46 -8.20
N CYS A 2 -7.66 -28.66 -7.62
CA CYS A 2 -8.85 -29.18 -6.96
C CYS A 2 -9.26 -28.36 -5.72
N GLN A 3 -10.52 -27.94 -5.64
CA GLN A 3 -11.12 -27.12 -4.55
C GLN A 3 -11.35 -27.88 -3.22
N HIS A 4 -10.92 -29.14 -3.10
CA HIS A 4 -11.36 -30.05 -2.03
C HIS A 4 -10.25 -30.69 -1.19
N ALA A 5 -9.10 -30.04 -1.05
CA ALA A 5 -8.11 -30.43 -0.05
C ALA A 5 -7.65 -29.21 0.76
N GLN A 6 -8.53 -28.63 1.57
CA GLN A 6 -8.05 -27.88 2.73
C GLN A 6 -7.50 -28.91 3.72
N ALA A 7 -6.21 -29.21 3.60
CA ALA A 7 -5.51 -29.91 4.66
C ALA A 7 -5.65 -29.04 5.91
N LYS A 8 -6.28 -29.58 6.94
CA LYS A 8 -6.37 -28.92 8.24
C LYS A 8 -4.96 -28.98 8.83
N LEU A 9 -4.30 -27.82 8.93
CA LEU A 9 -2.97 -27.72 9.53
C LEU A 9 -3.05 -28.30 10.94
N THR A 10 -2.14 -29.22 11.25
CA THR A 10 -1.96 -29.72 12.62
C THR A 10 -1.21 -28.67 13.44
N GLU A 11 -1.26 -28.79 14.76
CA GLU A 11 -0.47 -27.94 15.66
C GLU A 11 1.03 -28.03 15.37
N SER A 12 1.51 -29.22 14.95
CA SER A 12 2.89 -29.41 14.52
C SER A 12 3.22 -28.63 13.25
N ASP A 13 2.32 -28.65 12.26
CA ASP A 13 2.50 -27.91 11.00
C ASP A 13 2.54 -26.40 11.25
N LEU A 14 1.65 -25.89 12.11
CA LEU A 14 1.65 -24.48 12.52
C LEU A 14 2.97 -24.10 13.20
N LYS A 15 3.45 -24.94 14.13
CA LYS A 15 4.71 -24.68 14.83
C LYS A 15 5.90 -24.64 13.87
N GLU A 16 5.94 -25.54 12.89
CA GLU A 16 6.97 -25.56 11.86
C GLU A 16 6.88 -24.31 10.97
N LEU A 17 5.69 -23.94 10.49
CA LEU A 17 5.49 -22.73 9.70
C LEU A 17 5.88 -21.46 10.46
N CYS A 18 5.56 -21.33 11.75
CA CYS A 18 5.99 -20.20 12.58
C CYS A 18 7.51 -20.16 12.73
N HIS A 19 8.15 -21.32 12.90
CA HIS A 19 9.61 -21.39 12.96
C HIS A 19 10.24 -20.94 11.63
N THR A 20 9.75 -21.46 10.50
CA THR A 20 10.18 -21.07 9.16
C THR A 20 9.95 -19.58 8.92
N LEU A 21 8.81 -19.04 9.34
CA LEU A 21 8.50 -17.61 9.19
C LEU A 21 9.59 -16.75 9.84
N ARG A 22 9.99 -17.07 11.08
CA ARG A 22 11.03 -16.32 11.79
C ARG A 22 12.36 -16.33 11.03
N GLU A 23 12.79 -17.49 10.56
CA GLU A 23 14.03 -17.63 9.78
C GLU A 23 13.96 -16.85 8.46
N VAL A 24 12.83 -16.92 7.76
CA VAL A 24 12.60 -16.19 6.51
C VAL A 24 12.65 -14.69 6.75
N LEU A 25 11.96 -14.18 7.77
CA LEU A 25 11.95 -12.75 8.12
C LEU A 25 13.36 -12.23 8.44
N GLU A 26 14.14 -12.98 9.23
CA GLU A 26 15.52 -12.63 9.57
C GLU A 26 16.44 -12.63 8.34
N ARG A 27 16.28 -13.62 7.45
CA ARG A 27 17.12 -13.76 6.27
C ARG A 27 16.83 -12.71 5.20
N ILE A 28 15.55 -12.32 5.00
CA ILE A 28 15.14 -11.23 4.09
C ILE A 28 15.87 -9.92 4.38
N MET A 29 16.25 -9.68 5.64
CA MET A 29 16.96 -8.46 6.02
C MET A 29 18.35 -8.34 5.39
N ASN A 30 18.95 -9.45 4.94
CA ASN A 30 20.38 -9.50 4.60
C ASN A 30 20.69 -10.03 3.18
N VAL A 31 19.71 -10.59 2.48
CA VAL A 31 19.91 -11.17 1.14
C VAL A 31 19.46 -10.20 0.04
N GLU A 32 19.99 -10.37 -1.18
CA GLU A 32 19.63 -9.61 -2.37
C GLU A 32 19.37 -10.53 -3.58
N GLY A 33 18.87 -9.97 -4.69
CA GLY A 33 18.70 -10.68 -5.95
C GLY A 33 17.69 -11.83 -5.89
N ALA A 34 17.97 -12.93 -6.59
CA ALA A 34 17.04 -14.07 -6.71
C ALA A 34 16.68 -14.71 -5.35
N GLU A 35 17.62 -14.73 -4.39
CA GLU A 35 17.35 -15.26 -3.06
C GLU A 35 16.33 -14.39 -2.31
N LEU A 36 16.42 -13.07 -2.43
CA LEU A 36 15.44 -12.14 -1.89
C LEU A 36 14.06 -12.36 -2.51
N GLU A 37 13.99 -12.50 -3.83
CA GLU A 37 12.74 -12.79 -4.55
C GLU A 37 12.05 -14.05 -4.01
N ILE A 38 12.81 -15.13 -3.88
CA ILE A 38 12.30 -16.42 -3.38
C ILE A 38 11.82 -16.30 -1.94
N LEU A 39 12.59 -15.66 -1.07
CA LEU A 39 12.22 -15.54 0.35
C LEU A 39 11.01 -14.64 0.57
N ILE A 40 10.88 -13.52 -0.16
CA ILE A 40 9.68 -12.67 -0.09
C ILE A 40 8.47 -13.42 -0.64
N GLY A 41 8.63 -14.15 -1.76
CA GLY A 41 7.57 -15.01 -2.31
C GLY A 41 7.11 -16.08 -1.31
N LEU A 42 8.04 -16.75 -0.63
CA LEU A 42 7.75 -17.71 0.43
C LEU A 42 7.04 -17.04 1.62
N CYS A 43 7.53 -15.88 2.06
CA CYS A 43 6.92 -15.09 3.13
C CYS A 43 5.46 -14.73 2.81
N ALA A 44 5.17 -14.34 1.56
CA ALA A 44 3.81 -14.08 1.11
C ALA A 44 2.92 -15.34 1.13
N GLN A 45 3.45 -16.52 0.80
CA GLN A 45 2.69 -17.77 0.91
C GLN A 45 2.42 -18.15 2.37
N ILE A 46 3.42 -17.99 3.26
CA ILE A 46 3.24 -18.25 4.70
C ILE A 46 2.18 -17.30 5.28
N CYS A 47 2.26 -16.01 4.97
CA CYS A 47 1.27 -15.01 5.38
C CYS A 47 -0.16 -15.37 4.95
N LYS A 48 -0.35 -15.95 3.75
CA LYS A 48 -1.66 -16.44 3.28
C LYS A 48 -2.19 -17.63 4.08
N VAL A 49 -1.29 -18.49 4.53
CA VAL A 49 -1.63 -19.78 5.16
C VAL A 49 -1.86 -19.61 6.67
N ILE A 50 -1.09 -18.74 7.33
CA ILE A 50 -1.15 -18.46 8.78
C ILE A 50 -1.15 -16.94 9.08
N PRO A 51 -2.19 -16.20 8.66
CA PRO A 51 -2.20 -14.73 8.76
C PRO A 51 -2.17 -14.22 10.20
N GLU A 52 -2.81 -14.91 11.15
CA GLU A 52 -2.82 -14.52 12.56
C GLU A 52 -1.43 -14.62 13.19
N GLU A 53 -0.74 -15.76 13.00
CA GLU A 53 0.61 -15.99 13.48
C GLU A 53 1.62 -15.06 12.81
N PHE A 54 1.41 -14.74 11.53
CA PHE A 54 2.23 -13.79 10.80
C PHE A 54 2.20 -12.40 11.44
N VAL A 55 1.00 -11.89 11.75
CA VAL A 55 0.82 -10.60 12.43
C VAL A 55 1.45 -10.65 13.82
N GLN A 56 1.25 -11.72 14.58
CA GLN A 56 1.84 -11.90 15.91
C GLN A 56 3.38 -11.88 15.87
N GLU A 57 3.99 -12.56 14.89
CA GLU A 57 5.45 -12.61 14.76
C GLU A 57 6.03 -11.22 14.39
N LEU A 58 5.38 -10.49 13.48
CA LEU A 58 5.82 -9.14 13.11
C LEU A 58 5.70 -8.13 14.26
N GLU A 59 4.58 -8.16 15.01
CA GLU A 59 4.31 -7.24 16.12
C GLU A 59 5.09 -7.60 17.39
N GLY A 60 5.19 -8.89 17.71
CA GLY A 60 5.92 -9.39 18.88
C GLY A 60 7.43 -9.26 18.76
N GLY A 61 7.98 -9.33 17.53
CA GLY A 61 9.42 -9.35 17.28
C GLY A 61 10.12 -8.00 17.16
N GLN A 62 9.43 -6.85 17.29
CA GLN A 62 9.98 -5.50 17.02
C GLN A 62 10.64 -5.37 15.63
N ILE A 63 10.31 -6.27 14.69
CA ILE A 63 10.91 -6.34 13.36
C ILE A 63 10.05 -5.60 12.33
N LYS A 64 8.74 -5.46 12.57
CA LYS A 64 7.76 -4.81 11.67
C LYS A 64 8.32 -3.62 10.91
N LYS A 65 8.73 -2.55 11.61
CA LYS A 65 9.18 -1.31 10.95
C LYS A 65 10.43 -1.53 10.10
N ARG A 66 11.38 -2.34 10.57
CA ARG A 66 12.62 -2.67 9.84
C ARG A 66 12.31 -3.53 8.62
N PHE A 67 11.44 -4.51 8.76
CA PHE A 67 11.00 -5.39 7.68
C PHE A 67 10.26 -4.60 6.58
N MET A 68 9.28 -3.78 6.95
CA MET A 68 8.56 -2.95 5.99
C MET A 68 9.49 -1.96 5.29
N LYS A 69 10.42 -1.34 6.02
CA LYS A 69 11.45 -0.49 5.40
C LYS A 69 12.31 -1.29 4.41
N ARG A 70 12.71 -2.51 4.77
CA ARG A 70 13.48 -3.39 3.89
C ARG A 70 12.74 -3.69 2.59
N LEU A 71 11.42 -3.92 2.64
CA LEU A 71 10.60 -4.10 1.43
C LEU A 71 10.62 -2.85 0.54
N VAL A 72 10.43 -1.66 1.12
CA VAL A 72 10.45 -0.40 0.35
C VAL A 72 11.84 -0.12 -0.23
N ASP A 73 12.90 -0.33 0.56
CA ASP A 73 14.28 -0.16 0.10
C ASP A 73 14.60 -1.13 -1.06
N ALA A 74 14.18 -2.39 -0.96
CA ALA A 74 14.36 -3.39 -2.02
C ALA A 74 13.55 -3.03 -3.27
N LEU A 75 12.33 -2.51 -3.13
CA LEU A 75 11.54 -2.04 -4.27
C LEU A 75 12.27 -0.91 -5.01
N ASN A 76 12.77 0.08 -4.27
CA ASN A 76 13.53 1.21 -4.81
C ASN A 76 14.85 0.79 -5.47
N ALA A 77 15.56 -0.18 -4.88
CA ALA A 77 16.78 -0.72 -5.47
C ALA A 77 16.53 -1.45 -6.80
N ASN A 78 15.28 -1.87 -7.07
CA ASN A 78 14.89 -2.63 -8.25
C ASN A 78 14.02 -1.82 -9.23
N MET A 79 14.06 -0.49 -9.22
CA MET A 79 13.26 0.35 -10.15
C MET A 79 13.59 0.14 -11.63
N ASN A 80 14.83 -0.21 -11.94
CA ASN A 80 15.18 -0.76 -13.24
C ASN A 80 15.29 -2.28 -13.10
N PRO A 81 14.33 -3.06 -13.60
CA PRO A 81 14.37 -4.50 -13.45
C PRO A 81 15.44 -5.03 -14.39
N GLY A 82 16.64 -5.28 -13.87
CA GLY A 82 17.67 -5.99 -14.62
C GLY A 82 17.13 -7.36 -15.09
N GLY A 83 17.63 -7.87 -16.21
CA GLY A 83 17.08 -9.06 -16.88
C GLY A 83 17.00 -10.36 -16.07
N HIS A 84 17.56 -10.41 -14.85
CA HIS A 84 17.60 -11.61 -14.01
C HIS A 84 16.85 -11.51 -12.66
N CYS A 85 16.16 -10.40 -12.35
CA CYS A 85 15.42 -10.24 -11.08
C CYS A 85 14.10 -9.46 -11.24
N SER A 86 13.38 -9.67 -12.35
CA SER A 86 12.13 -8.95 -12.61
C SER A 86 11.01 -9.27 -11.60
N GLY A 87 11.06 -10.39 -10.89
CA GLY A 87 10.01 -10.77 -9.95
C GLY A 87 10.07 -10.08 -8.59
N ILE A 88 11.21 -9.47 -8.20
CA ILE A 88 11.37 -8.83 -6.88
C ILE A 88 10.27 -7.80 -6.61
N ARG A 89 10.02 -6.91 -7.57
CA ARG A 89 9.00 -5.85 -7.41
C ARG A 89 7.61 -6.44 -7.24
N ARG A 90 7.27 -7.46 -8.04
CA ARG A 90 6.00 -8.17 -7.92
C ARG A 90 5.82 -8.77 -6.54
N VAL A 91 6.77 -9.59 -6.07
CA VAL A 91 6.61 -10.28 -4.77
C VAL A 91 6.55 -9.31 -3.60
N ILE A 92 7.25 -8.17 -3.67
CA ILE A 92 7.14 -7.09 -2.69
C ILE A 92 5.73 -6.50 -2.70
N ILE A 93 5.21 -6.13 -3.87
CA ILE A 93 3.88 -5.51 -3.99
C ILE A 93 2.80 -6.48 -3.53
N GLU A 94 2.87 -7.75 -3.93
CA GLU A 94 1.94 -8.79 -3.48
C GLU A 94 1.98 -8.97 -1.96
N LEU A 95 3.16 -9.06 -1.35
CA LEU A 95 3.28 -9.15 0.10
C LEU A 95 2.72 -7.91 0.81
N SER A 96 2.99 -6.71 0.30
CA SER A 96 2.47 -5.46 0.86
C SER A 96 0.96 -5.38 0.79
N ILE A 97 0.33 -5.79 -0.31
CA ILE A 97 -1.13 -5.89 -0.43
C ILE A 97 -1.66 -6.83 0.64
N TYR A 98 -1.10 -8.04 0.75
CA TYR A 98 -1.53 -9.01 1.76
C TYR A 98 -1.41 -8.46 3.18
N MET A 99 -0.29 -7.82 3.51
CA MET A 99 -0.14 -7.18 4.82
C MET A 99 -1.28 -6.18 5.07
N MET A 100 -1.53 -5.26 4.13
CA MET A 100 -2.58 -4.24 4.27
C MET A 100 -4.00 -4.83 4.32
N GLU A 101 -4.25 -5.95 3.65
CA GLU A 101 -5.53 -6.68 3.71
C GLU A 101 -5.72 -7.43 5.04
N CYS A 102 -4.64 -7.98 5.62
CA CYS A 102 -4.67 -8.60 6.94
C CYS A 102 -4.87 -7.57 8.07
N ASN A 103 -4.18 -6.42 7.98
CA ASN A 103 -4.33 -5.34 8.93
C ASN A 103 -4.10 -3.99 8.24
N SER A 104 -5.16 -3.19 8.18
CA SER A 104 -5.14 -1.92 7.46
C SER A 104 -4.19 -0.88 8.06
N HIS A 105 -3.75 -1.03 9.32
CA HIS A 105 -2.73 -0.15 9.91
C HIS A 105 -1.38 -0.22 9.18
N TYR A 106 -1.06 -1.32 8.50
CA TYR A 106 0.17 -1.40 7.72
C TYR A 106 0.21 -0.40 6.56
N ALA A 107 -0.93 0.03 6.03
CA ALA A 107 -0.98 1.06 5.00
C ALA A 107 -0.42 2.40 5.50
N ASN A 108 -0.69 2.77 6.76
CA ASN A 108 -0.11 3.99 7.34
C ASN A 108 1.41 3.88 7.48
N CYS A 109 1.91 2.74 7.96
CA CYS A 109 3.35 2.51 8.05
C CYS A 109 4.03 2.51 6.67
N PHE A 110 3.40 1.95 5.63
CA PHE A 110 3.93 2.03 4.26
C PHE A 110 3.91 3.46 3.70
N ASN A 111 2.87 4.24 3.97
CA ASN A 111 2.80 5.65 3.62
C ASN A 111 3.92 6.46 4.30
N GLU A 112 4.16 6.27 5.60
CA GLU A 112 5.28 6.90 6.32
C GLU A 112 6.65 6.55 5.72
N LEU A 113 6.77 5.34 5.15
CA LEU A 113 7.97 4.85 4.49
C LEU A 113 8.06 5.26 3.01
N ARG A 114 7.13 6.07 2.50
CA ARG A 114 7.11 6.55 1.10
C ARG A 114 6.95 5.44 0.07
N MET A 115 6.19 4.39 0.42
CA MET A 115 5.84 3.30 -0.50
C MET A 115 5.00 3.81 -1.68
N MET A 116 4.17 4.83 -1.46
CA MET A 116 3.32 5.43 -2.48
C MET A 116 4.13 5.92 -3.69
N GLU A 117 5.21 6.65 -3.44
CA GLU A 117 6.11 7.14 -4.48
C GLU A 117 6.87 6.01 -5.16
N ALA A 118 7.30 5.00 -4.40
CA ALA A 118 7.94 3.82 -4.98
C ALA A 118 6.98 3.10 -5.96
N LEU A 119 5.71 2.95 -5.60
CA LEU A 119 4.69 2.36 -6.48
C LEU A 119 4.46 3.19 -7.75
N SER A 120 4.42 4.52 -7.64
CA SER A 120 4.31 5.41 -8.82
C SER A 120 5.47 5.22 -9.79
N MET A 121 6.69 5.06 -9.28
CA MET A 121 7.85 4.78 -10.14
C MET A 121 7.72 3.43 -10.86
N VAL A 122 7.17 2.40 -10.20
CA VAL A 122 6.93 1.09 -10.83
C VAL A 122 5.87 1.19 -11.94
N GLU A 123 4.81 1.96 -11.71
CA GLU A 123 3.77 2.26 -12.69
C GLU A 123 4.34 2.98 -13.92
N GLU A 124 5.25 3.93 -13.74
CA GLU A 124 5.92 4.65 -14.84
C GLU A 124 6.92 3.79 -15.61
N MET A 125 7.49 2.76 -14.97
CA MET A 125 8.55 1.90 -15.53
C MET A 125 8.18 0.40 -15.55
N PRO A 126 7.08 0.02 -16.22
CA PRO A 126 6.66 -1.37 -16.27
C PRO A 126 7.60 -2.21 -17.12
N SER A 127 7.88 -3.44 -16.68
CA SER A 127 8.56 -4.44 -17.49
C SER A 127 7.64 -5.61 -17.79
N ARG A 128 7.60 -6.02 -19.07
CA ARG A 128 6.80 -7.16 -19.51
C ARG A 128 7.22 -8.46 -18.81
N ALA A 129 8.48 -8.61 -18.45
CA ALA A 129 9.01 -9.79 -17.75
C ALA A 129 8.29 -10.04 -16.41
N GLU A 130 7.84 -8.99 -15.73
CA GLU A 130 7.23 -9.06 -14.41
C GLU A 130 5.81 -9.66 -14.43
N ASN A 131 5.25 -9.86 -15.62
CA ASN A 131 3.98 -10.55 -15.81
C ASN A 131 4.16 -12.06 -16.00
N TYR A 132 5.39 -12.58 -16.04
CA TYR A 132 5.66 -14.01 -16.18
C TYR A 132 6.19 -14.61 -14.87
N ARG A 133 5.65 -15.78 -14.52
CA ARG A 133 6.11 -16.60 -13.39
C ARG A 133 7.13 -17.68 -13.77
N ILE A 134 7.12 -18.10 -15.04
CA ILE A 134 8.05 -19.11 -15.57
C ILE A 134 8.62 -18.59 -16.89
N PHE A 135 9.93 -18.70 -17.02
CA PHE A 135 10.69 -18.38 -18.22
C PHE A 135 11.29 -19.65 -18.83
N LEU A 136 11.38 -19.67 -20.17
CA LEU A 136 12.15 -20.64 -20.94
C LEU A 136 13.26 -19.87 -21.66
N GLY A 137 14.43 -19.77 -21.04
CA GLY A 137 15.49 -18.85 -21.48
C GLY A 137 15.12 -17.40 -21.17
N ASP A 138 15.11 -16.53 -22.17
CA ASP A 138 14.67 -15.14 -22.10
C ASP A 138 13.19 -14.94 -22.46
N VAL A 139 12.49 -16.03 -22.81
CA VAL A 139 11.08 -15.99 -23.21
C VAL A 139 10.19 -16.29 -22.01
N GLY A 140 9.27 -15.38 -21.70
CA GLY A 140 8.20 -15.62 -20.74
C GLY A 140 7.26 -16.73 -21.22
N PHE A 141 7.15 -17.82 -20.46
CA PHE A 141 6.36 -18.99 -20.82
C PHE A 141 4.98 -18.99 -20.17
N MET A 142 4.90 -18.57 -18.91
CA MET A 142 3.66 -18.66 -18.13
C MET A 142 3.38 -17.35 -17.42
N GLU A 143 2.28 -16.71 -17.77
CA GLU A 143 1.87 -15.42 -17.19
C GLU A 143 1.19 -15.60 -15.82
N TYR A 144 1.31 -14.58 -14.99
CA TYR A 144 0.43 -14.36 -13.85
C TYR A 144 -0.97 -13.99 -14.34
N SER A 145 -2.00 -14.43 -13.61
CA SER A 145 -3.38 -14.07 -13.93
C SER A 145 -3.71 -12.60 -13.68
N ILE A 146 -2.94 -11.94 -12.79
CA ILE A 146 -3.07 -10.53 -12.46
C ILE A 146 -1.80 -9.83 -12.92
N PRO A 147 -1.86 -8.85 -13.84
CA PRO A 147 -0.68 -8.11 -14.28
C PRO A 147 -0.13 -7.22 -13.16
N LEU A 148 1.16 -6.87 -13.24
CA LEU A 148 1.83 -6.09 -12.19
C LEU A 148 1.12 -4.75 -11.94
N ILE A 149 0.69 -4.07 -13.00
CA ILE A 149 0.03 -2.77 -12.88
C ILE A 149 -1.26 -2.83 -12.05
N ALA A 150 -2.04 -3.90 -12.19
CA ALA A 150 -3.24 -4.09 -11.38
C ALA A 150 -2.92 -4.34 -9.90
N LEU A 151 -1.75 -4.92 -9.59
CA LEU A 151 -1.26 -5.00 -8.21
C LEU A 151 -0.83 -3.63 -7.70
N VAL A 152 -0.16 -2.83 -8.52
CA VAL A 152 0.20 -1.45 -8.17
C VAL A 152 -1.07 -0.68 -7.81
N ASP A 153 -2.07 -0.66 -8.70
CA ASP A 153 -3.35 0.02 -8.48
C ASP A 153 -4.00 -0.41 -7.16
N ARG A 154 -4.07 -1.71 -6.90
CA ARG A 154 -4.62 -2.26 -5.67
C ARG A 154 -3.85 -1.81 -4.43
N ALA A 155 -2.53 -1.80 -4.48
CA ALA A 155 -1.70 -1.35 -3.38
C ALA A 155 -1.89 0.16 -3.12
N LYS A 156 -1.98 0.98 -4.18
CA LYS A 156 -2.27 2.41 -4.08
C LYS A 156 -3.65 2.66 -3.46
N GLU A 157 -4.67 1.91 -3.89
CA GLU A 157 -6.05 1.99 -3.37
C GLU A 157 -6.09 1.74 -1.85
N LEU A 158 -5.47 0.64 -1.39
CA LEU A 158 -5.42 0.28 0.04
C LEU A 158 -4.76 1.36 0.89
N MET A 159 -3.71 2.03 0.36
CA MET A 159 -3.05 3.14 1.04
C MET A 159 -3.88 4.43 1.03
N GLY A 160 -4.62 4.70 -0.04
CA GLY A 160 -5.52 5.84 -0.16
C GLY A 160 -6.74 5.75 0.78
N GLN A 161 -7.32 4.55 0.95
CA GLN A 161 -8.49 4.35 1.82
C GLN A 161 -8.20 4.69 3.28
N GLN A 162 -6.99 4.46 3.78
CA GLN A 162 -6.64 4.88 5.15
C GLN A 162 -6.55 6.39 5.32
N LEU A 163 -6.05 7.12 4.32
CA LEU A 163 -6.05 8.58 4.35
C LEU A 163 -7.49 9.13 4.43
N VAL A 164 -8.39 8.59 3.60
CA VAL A 164 -9.81 8.96 3.61
C VAL A 164 -10.46 8.63 4.95
N ASN A 165 -10.19 7.45 5.52
CA ASN A 165 -10.71 7.07 6.84
C ASN A 165 -10.20 7.98 7.96
N ALA A 166 -8.92 8.36 7.93
CA ALA A 166 -8.33 9.30 8.88
C ALA A 166 -8.96 10.69 8.75
N LEU A 167 -9.15 11.19 7.53
CA LEU A 167 -9.85 12.45 7.28
C LEU A 167 -11.29 12.40 7.77
N ASN A 168 -12.02 11.32 7.49
CA ASN A 168 -13.39 11.13 7.94
C ASN A 168 -13.49 11.07 9.48
N ALA A 169 -12.54 10.42 10.16
CA ALA A 169 -12.48 10.39 11.62
C ALA A 169 -12.20 11.79 12.22
N HIS A 170 -11.37 12.60 11.56
CA HIS A 170 -11.13 13.99 11.94
C HIS A 170 -12.30 14.94 11.58
N MET A 171 -13.12 14.61 10.59
CA MET A 171 -14.30 15.40 10.18
C MET A 171 -15.56 15.13 10.99
N ASN A 172 -15.44 14.51 12.17
CA ASN A 172 -16.56 14.15 13.03
C ASN A 172 -17.55 15.33 13.23
N PRO A 173 -18.86 15.14 12.97
CA PRO A 173 -19.91 16.18 13.03
C PRO A 173 -19.87 17.08 14.26
N SER A 174 -19.46 16.53 15.40
CA SER A 174 -19.47 17.14 16.73
C SER A 174 -18.31 18.11 17.01
N VAL A 175 -17.25 18.14 16.19
CA VAL A 175 -16.00 18.85 16.54
C VAL A 175 -15.76 20.11 15.69
N HIS A 176 -16.25 20.16 14.45
CA HIS A 176 -15.95 21.26 13.53
C HIS A 176 -17.21 21.86 12.91
N SER A 177 -17.17 23.17 12.63
CA SER A 177 -18.26 23.83 11.90
C SER A 177 -18.28 23.38 10.43
N PRO A 178 -19.44 23.45 9.75
CA PRO A 178 -19.56 23.08 8.33
C PRO A 178 -18.55 23.80 7.40
N SER A 179 -18.20 25.04 7.72
CA SER A 179 -17.25 25.85 6.95
C SER A 179 -15.82 25.32 7.07
N ILE A 180 -15.39 24.92 8.27
CA ILE A 180 -14.06 24.34 8.51
C ILE A 180 -13.94 22.98 7.81
N ARG A 181 -15.00 22.16 7.87
CA ARG A 181 -15.04 20.87 7.15
C ARG A 181 -14.85 21.06 5.65
N ARG A 182 -15.51 22.05 5.03
CA ARG A 182 -15.35 22.33 3.59
C ARG A 182 -13.92 22.68 3.22
N VAL A 183 -13.24 23.52 4.02
CA VAL A 183 -11.85 23.90 3.75
C VAL A 183 -10.92 22.69 3.86
N ILE A 184 -11.11 21.83 4.87
CA ILE A 184 -10.30 20.62 5.03
C ILE A 184 -10.54 19.67 3.86
N VAL A 185 -11.79 19.41 3.47
CA VAL A 185 -12.12 18.55 2.31
C VAL A 185 -11.49 19.11 1.03
N GLN A 186 -11.66 20.40 0.75
CA GLN A 186 -11.13 21.02 -0.47
C GLN A 186 -9.59 20.97 -0.51
N HIS A 187 -8.94 21.19 0.63
CA HIS A 187 -7.48 21.09 0.74
C HIS A 187 -7.00 19.65 0.59
N SER A 188 -7.73 18.67 1.16
CA SER A 188 -7.41 17.25 1.01
C SER A 188 -7.60 16.76 -0.43
N ILE A 189 -8.66 17.19 -1.13
CA ILE A 189 -8.86 16.89 -2.56
C ILE A 189 -7.72 17.47 -3.39
N TYR A 190 -7.36 18.74 -3.16
CA TYR A 190 -6.24 19.38 -3.86
C TYR A 190 -4.90 18.65 -3.63
N LEU A 191 -4.64 18.19 -2.41
CA LEU A 191 -3.43 17.40 -2.09
C LEU A 191 -3.46 15.99 -2.69
N MET A 192 -4.63 15.39 -2.88
CA MET A 192 -4.77 14.11 -3.58
C MET A 192 -4.53 14.28 -5.09
N GLU A 193 -5.10 15.31 -5.71
CA GLU A 193 -4.89 15.64 -7.14
C GLU A 193 -3.43 16.02 -7.45
N PHE A 194 -2.76 16.76 -6.56
CA PHE A 194 -1.36 17.19 -6.75
C PHE A 194 -0.34 16.05 -6.54
N ASN A 195 -0.69 15.01 -5.77
CA ASN A 195 0.17 13.84 -5.54
C ASN A 195 -0.08 12.68 -6.50
N SER A 196 -0.75 12.93 -7.64
CA SER A 196 -1.08 11.91 -8.64
C SER A 196 -1.93 10.74 -8.09
N PHE A 197 -2.75 10.96 -7.05
CA PHE A 197 -3.80 10.01 -6.68
C PHE A 197 -4.92 10.08 -7.72
N HIS A 198 -4.76 9.43 -8.87
CA HIS A 198 -5.89 9.09 -9.74
C HIS A 198 -6.70 7.96 -9.09
N VAL A 199 -7.42 8.27 -8.02
CA VAL A 199 -8.29 7.29 -7.34
C VAL A 199 -9.74 7.58 -7.69
N ALA A 200 -10.48 6.51 -7.95
CA ALA A 200 -11.94 6.48 -8.09
C ALA A 200 -12.73 7.13 -6.92
N HIS A 201 -12.05 7.58 -5.86
CA HIS A 201 -12.64 8.34 -4.76
C HIS A 201 -12.79 9.84 -5.06
N ALA A 202 -12.08 10.41 -6.05
CA ALA A 202 -12.37 11.76 -6.53
C ALA A 202 -13.82 11.86 -7.04
N SER A 203 -14.33 10.80 -7.69
CA SER A 203 -15.74 10.70 -8.08
C SER A 203 -16.70 10.60 -6.90
N ASP A 204 -16.34 9.95 -5.80
CA ASP A 204 -17.19 9.89 -4.60
C ASP A 204 -17.32 11.28 -3.93
N PHE A 205 -16.22 12.04 -3.88
CA PHE A 205 -16.24 13.43 -3.40
C PHE A 205 -16.98 14.37 -4.36
N SER A 206 -16.84 14.16 -5.66
CA SER A 206 -17.63 14.88 -6.69
C SER A 206 -19.12 14.59 -6.53
N GLN A 207 -19.51 13.33 -6.32
CA GLN A 207 -20.89 12.93 -6.08
C GLN A 207 -21.47 13.61 -4.82
N MET A 208 -20.67 13.81 -3.77
CA MET A 208 -21.10 14.55 -2.56
C MET A 208 -21.28 16.06 -2.80
N LEU A 209 -20.57 16.65 -3.77
CA LEU A 209 -20.82 18.03 -4.25
C LEU A 209 -22.10 18.09 -5.10
N ASP A 210 -22.29 17.13 -6.00
CA ASP A 210 -23.44 17.04 -6.90
C ASP A 210 -24.77 16.77 -6.16
N ASP A 211 -24.73 15.99 -5.08
CA ASP A 211 -25.86 15.73 -4.19
C ASP A 211 -26.25 16.96 -3.33
N GLY A 212 -25.56 18.09 -3.47
CA GLY A 212 -25.82 19.33 -2.73
C GLY A 212 -25.50 19.26 -1.23
N LYS A 213 -24.85 18.19 -0.77
CA LYS A 213 -24.36 18.05 0.62
C LYS A 213 -23.16 18.97 0.91
N LEU A 214 -22.46 19.41 -0.14
CA LEU A 214 -21.39 20.40 -0.11
C LEU A 214 -21.67 21.41 -1.24
N SER A 215 -21.42 22.70 -1.01
CA SER A 215 -21.53 23.72 -2.06
C SER A 215 -20.16 24.28 -2.40
N MET A 216 -19.83 24.28 -3.69
CA MET A 216 -18.58 24.79 -4.22
C MET A 216 -18.58 26.32 -4.18
N VAL A 217 -17.47 26.92 -3.74
CA VAL A 217 -17.22 28.35 -3.99
C VAL A 217 -16.54 28.41 -5.35
N THR A 218 -17.17 29.07 -6.32
CA THR A 218 -16.61 29.22 -7.66
C THR A 218 -15.31 30.02 -7.63
N GLN A 219 -14.30 29.48 -8.32
CA GLN A 219 -13.04 30.12 -8.70
C GLN A 219 -13.22 31.60 -9.02
N ASP A 220 -12.70 32.49 -8.17
CA ASP A 220 -12.26 33.83 -8.61
C ASP A 220 -11.37 34.57 -7.59
N SER A 221 -10.89 33.93 -6.52
CA SER A 221 -10.19 34.69 -5.47
C SER A 221 -9.14 33.92 -4.68
N TRP A 222 -8.27 33.14 -5.34
CA TRP A 222 -7.05 32.63 -4.70
C TRP A 222 -5.86 32.60 -5.67
N SER A 223 -5.61 33.71 -6.35
CA SER A 223 -4.24 34.04 -6.76
C SER A 223 -3.54 34.57 -5.52
N THR A 224 -2.42 33.98 -5.13
CA THR A 224 -1.58 34.28 -3.95
C THR A 224 -1.91 33.44 -2.72
N ALA A 225 -1.21 32.30 -2.62
CA ALA A 225 -1.07 31.56 -1.39
C ALA A 225 -0.28 32.39 -0.37
N HIS A 226 -0.91 32.78 0.72
CA HIS A 226 -0.23 33.15 1.95
C HIS A 226 -0.83 32.35 3.11
N TYR A 227 0.04 31.65 3.83
CA TYR A 227 -0.26 30.98 5.10
C TYR A 227 -0.98 31.95 6.03
N PHE A 228 -2.20 31.62 6.47
CA PHE A 228 -2.87 32.36 7.54
C PHE A 228 -2.26 31.95 8.90
N PRO A 229 -1.82 32.92 9.73
CA PRO A 229 -1.37 32.62 11.09
C PRO A 229 -2.54 32.18 11.98
N LEU A 230 -2.26 31.25 12.90
CA LEU A 230 -3.19 30.69 13.91
C LEU A 230 -3.96 31.75 14.73
N SER A 231 -3.48 32.99 14.79
CA SER A 231 -4.12 34.11 15.49
C SER A 231 -5.45 34.55 14.89
N TRP A 232 -5.77 34.18 13.64
CA TRP A 232 -7.05 34.55 13.01
C TRP A 232 -8.22 33.65 13.44
N LEU A 233 -7.93 32.43 13.94
CA LEU A 233 -8.95 31.48 14.41
C LEU A 233 -9.45 31.80 15.84
N GLU A 234 -8.66 32.49 16.65
CA GLU A 234 -9.04 32.87 18.02
C GLU A 234 -9.96 34.09 18.09
N GLN A 235 -10.07 34.87 17.00
CA GLN A 235 -10.87 36.11 16.99
C GLN A 235 -12.32 35.92 16.52
N ASN A 236 -12.69 34.74 16.01
CA ASN A 236 -14.03 34.47 15.45
C ASN A 236 -14.69 33.18 16.01
N SER A 237 -14.40 32.84 17.28
CA SER A 237 -15.10 31.81 18.04
C SER A 237 -16.29 32.36 18.81
#